data_AF-A0A0W0FU01-F1
#
_entry.id   AF-A0A0W0FU01-F1
#
_cell.length_a   1.000
_cell.length_b   1.000
_cell.length_c   1.000
_cell.angle_alpha   90.00
_cell.angle_beta   90.00
_cell.angle_gamma   90.00
#
_symmetry.space_group_name_H-M   'P 1'
#
loop_
_entity.id
_entity.type
_entity.pdbx_description
1 polymer ?
#
loop_
_entity_poly.entity_id
_entity_poly.type
_entity_poly.pdbx_seq_one_letter_code
_entity_poly.pdbx_strand_id
1 'polypeptide(L)'
;MTSLPQLNVPALLVMLNPAGVNGLNNETCPSDDVLGPYLHGLANHSLKLQDRLLYLEKDFEYIIKLTKLKEHNREFDVGTVCKPPPIALATTAVCAAVAEDSAA
;
A
#
# COMPACT_ATOMS: atom_id res chain seq x y z
N MET A 1 -15.05 31.94 -11.38
CA MET A 1 -16.25 31.40 -10.72
C MET A 1 -16.29 29.90 -10.97
N THR A 2 -16.20 29.19 -9.86
CA THR A 2 -16.19 27.75 -9.60
C THR A 2 -17.29 26.95 -10.29
N SER A 3 -16.95 25.77 -10.82
CA SER A 3 -17.90 24.66 -10.87
C SER A 3 -17.15 23.32 -10.84
N LEU A 4 -17.08 22.73 -9.65
CA LEU A 4 -16.84 21.29 -9.46
C LEU A 4 -18.19 20.59 -9.58
N PRO A 5 -18.29 19.41 -10.22
CA PRO A 5 -19.53 18.65 -10.24
C PRO A 5 -19.84 18.15 -8.82
N GLN A 6 -20.99 18.57 -8.31
CA GLN A 6 -21.58 18.12 -7.06
C GLN A 6 -21.95 16.63 -7.19
N LEU A 7 -21.16 15.75 -6.59
CA LEU A 7 -21.55 14.35 -6.40
C LEU A 7 -22.46 14.28 -5.17
N ASN A 8 -23.75 14.09 -5.44
CA ASN A 8 -24.82 13.88 -4.47
C ASN A 8 -24.59 12.58 -3.68
N VAL A 9 -24.18 12.68 -2.42
CA VAL A 9 -24.09 11.53 -1.50
C VAL A 9 -25.28 11.58 -0.54
N PRO A 10 -26.24 10.64 -0.59
CA PRO A 10 -27.23 10.52 0.46
C PRO A 10 -26.59 9.87 1.67
N ALA A 11 -26.56 10.61 2.78
CA ALA A 11 -26.29 10.07 4.10
C ALA A 11 -27.37 9.03 4.45
N LEU A 12 -26.98 7.77 4.72
CA LEU A 12 -27.73 6.87 5.60
C LEU A 12 -26.93 5.61 5.92
N LEU A 13 -26.79 5.39 7.24
CA LEU A 13 -26.43 4.14 7.92
C LEU A 13 -24.94 3.75 7.95
N VAL A 14 -24.24 4.31 8.93
CA VAL A 14 -23.13 3.63 9.62
C VAL A 14 -23.67 2.36 10.27
N MET A 15 -23.61 1.23 9.55
CA MET A 15 -23.82 -0.10 10.11
C MET A 15 -22.46 -0.69 10.50
N LEU A 16 -22.11 -0.56 11.78
CA LEU A 16 -21.09 -1.38 12.43
C LEU A 16 -21.56 -2.84 12.43
N ASN A 17 -20.92 -3.71 11.63
CA ASN A 17 -21.15 -5.14 11.66
C ASN A 17 -20.43 -5.78 12.87
N PRO A 18 -21.12 -6.51 13.78
CA PRO A 18 -20.51 -7.08 14.98
C PRO A 18 -20.06 -8.55 14.84
N ALA A 19 -20.00 -9.12 13.63
CA ALA A 19 -19.75 -10.55 13.44
C ALA A 19 -18.56 -10.84 12.50
N GLY A 20 -17.38 -10.98 13.09
CA GLY A 20 -16.19 -11.52 12.43
C GLY A 20 -15.02 -11.50 13.39
N VAL A 21 -14.55 -12.67 13.81
CA VAL A 21 -13.62 -12.94 14.93
C VAL A 21 -12.24 -12.24 14.84
N ASN A 22 -12.01 -11.35 13.86
CA ASN A 22 -10.82 -10.50 13.77
C ASN A 22 -11.19 -9.07 13.30
N GLY A 23 -11.96 -8.32 14.10
CA GLY A 23 -12.50 -7.00 13.75
C GLY A 23 -11.52 -6.07 13.01
N LEU A 24 -12.02 -5.44 11.93
CA LEU A 24 -11.37 -4.63 10.87
C LEU A 24 -11.22 -5.34 9.52
N ASN A 25 -12.33 -5.83 8.98
CA ASN A 25 -12.57 -5.91 7.55
C ASN A 25 -13.99 -5.40 7.32
N ASN A 26 -14.13 -4.14 6.92
CA ASN A 26 -15.37 -3.69 6.30
C ASN A 26 -15.32 -4.23 4.87
N GLU A 27 -16.41 -4.83 4.38
CA GLU A 27 -16.51 -5.48 3.06
C GLU A 27 -16.40 -4.50 1.86
N THR A 28 -15.86 -3.31 2.11
CA THR A 28 -15.62 -2.19 1.19
C THR A 28 -14.25 -2.29 0.51
N CYS A 29 -13.82 -3.49 0.13
CA CYS A 29 -12.52 -3.66 -0.54
C CYS A 29 -12.58 -3.03 -1.94
N PRO A 30 -11.75 -2.01 -2.26
CA PRO A 30 -11.63 -1.53 -3.63
C PRO A 30 -11.08 -2.62 -4.55
N SER A 31 -11.42 -2.57 -5.83
CA SER A 31 -10.90 -3.52 -6.83
C SER A 31 -9.37 -3.43 -6.93
N ASP A 32 -8.73 -4.54 -7.24
CA ASP A 32 -7.27 -4.66 -7.36
C ASP A 32 -6.69 -3.67 -8.38
N ASP A 33 -7.40 -3.42 -9.48
CA ASP A 33 -7.02 -2.45 -10.52
C ASP A 33 -6.95 -1.00 -10.02
N VAL A 34 -7.60 -0.69 -8.89
CA VAL A 34 -7.60 0.63 -8.26
C VAL A 34 -6.65 0.64 -7.07
N LEU A 35 -6.68 -0.42 -6.26
CA LEU A 35 -5.92 -0.52 -5.02
C LEU A 35 -4.41 -0.61 -5.26
N GLY A 36 -3.98 -1.40 -6.25
CA GLY A 36 -2.56 -1.56 -6.58
C GLY A 36 -1.90 -0.24 -6.98
N PRO A 37 -2.39 0.46 -8.03
CA PRO A 37 -1.84 1.74 -8.46
C PRO A 37 -1.89 2.81 -7.36
N TYR A 38 -2.95 2.82 -6.56
CA TYR A 38 -3.07 3.74 -5.43
C TYR A 38 -1.98 3.51 -4.38
N LEU A 39 -1.75 2.25 -3.98
CA LEU A 39 -0.71 1.89 -3.01
C LEU A 39 0.71 2.21 -3.54
N HIS A 40 0.95 2.03 -4.84
CA HIS A 40 2.18 2.46 -5.50
C HIS A 40 2.37 3.97 -5.43
N GLY A 41 1.32 4.74 -5.70
CA GLY A 41 1.33 6.20 -5.54
C GLY A 41 1.74 6.60 -4.12
N LEU A 42 1.09 6.04 -3.10
CA LEU A 42 1.42 6.32 -1.70
C LEU A 42 2.85 5.90 -1.33
N ALA A 43 3.36 4.81 -1.91
CA ALA A 43 4.72 4.34 -1.69
C ALA A 43 5.77 5.27 -2.32
N ASN A 44 5.51 5.78 -3.52
CA ASN A 44 6.37 6.76 -4.19
C ASN A 44 6.47 8.07 -3.40
N HIS A 45 5.40 8.45 -2.70
CA HIS A 45 5.42 9.58 -1.75
C HIS A 45 6.10 9.26 -0.42
N SER A 46 6.75 8.10 -0.29
CA SER A 46 7.46 7.66 0.92
C SER A 46 6.59 7.64 2.18
N LEU A 47 5.27 7.47 2.03
CA LEU A 47 4.36 7.41 3.15
C LEU A 47 4.57 6.15 3.98
N LYS A 48 4.54 6.31 5.31
CA LYS A 48 4.64 5.19 6.25
C LYS A 48 3.37 4.35 6.18
N LEU A 49 3.48 3.09 6.58
CA LEU A 49 2.35 2.16 6.53
C LEU A 49 1.13 2.64 7.32
N GLN A 50 1.33 3.33 8.44
CA GLN A 50 0.23 3.91 9.24
C GLN A 50 -0.50 5.03 8.48
N ASP A 51 0.26 5.88 7.79
CA ASP A 51 -0.33 6.95 6.98
C ASP A 51 -1.14 6.36 5.84
N ARG A 52 -0.62 5.29 5.19
CA ARG A 52 -1.37 4.59 4.12
C ARG A 52 -2.70 4.03 4.61
N LEU A 53 -2.79 3.52 5.83
CA LEU A 53 -4.05 3.07 6.42
C LEU A 53 -5.06 4.22 6.55
N LEU A 54 -4.60 5.39 7.02
CA LEU A 54 -5.44 6.58 7.14
C LEU A 54 -5.95 7.06 5.76
N TYR A 55 -5.10 7.00 4.75
CA TYR A 55 -5.48 7.35 3.37
C TYR A 55 -6.49 6.34 2.78
N LEU A 56 -6.33 5.04 3.04
CA LEU A 56 -7.30 4.02 2.63
C LEU A 56 -8.65 4.19 3.32
N GLU A 57 -8.66 4.52 4.61
CA GLU A 57 -9.89 4.84 5.34
C GLU A 57 -10.55 6.12 4.81
N LYS A 58 -9.78 7.17 4.53
CA LYS A 58 -10.33 8.45 4.09
C LYS A 58 -10.84 8.43 2.64
N ASP A 59 -10.11 7.79 1.73
CA ASP A 59 -10.42 7.85 0.29
C ASP A 59 -11.35 6.71 -0.16
N PHE A 60 -11.34 5.56 0.53
CA PHE A 60 -12.11 4.37 0.16
C PHE A 60 -13.01 3.81 1.27
N GLU A 61 -13.02 4.43 2.47
CA GLU A 61 -13.66 3.85 3.67
C GLU A 61 -13.17 2.42 3.97
N TYR A 62 -11.97 2.09 3.48
CA TYR A 62 -11.42 0.76 3.53
C TYR A 62 -10.55 0.59 4.77
N ILE A 63 -11.21 0.18 5.85
CA ILE A 63 -10.57 0.03 7.16
C ILE A 63 -10.02 -1.38 7.30
N ILE A 64 -8.69 -1.49 7.24
CA ILE A 64 -7.95 -2.75 7.35
C ILE A 64 -6.84 -2.69 8.39
N LYS A 65 -6.38 -3.88 8.82
CA LYS A 65 -5.20 -4.00 9.67
C LYS A 65 -3.91 -3.85 8.89
N LEU A 66 -2.86 -3.44 9.59
CA LEU A 66 -1.49 -3.38 9.08
C LEU A 66 -1.03 -4.70 8.43
N THR A 67 -1.44 -5.85 8.98
CA THR A 67 -1.11 -7.16 8.39
C THR A 67 -1.69 -7.33 7.00
N LYS A 68 -2.97 -6.96 6.80
CA LYS A 68 -3.63 -7.03 5.49
C LYS A 68 -2.99 -6.04 4.51
N LEU A 69 -2.64 -4.83 4.97
CA LEU A 69 -1.92 -3.86 4.13
C LEU A 69 -0.56 -4.42 3.66
N LYS A 70 0.15 -5.17 4.51
CA LYS A 70 1.41 -5.83 4.12
C LYS A 70 1.19 -6.97 3.12
N GLU A 71 0.11 -7.73 3.25
CA GLU A 71 -0.28 -8.74 2.26
C GLU A 71 -0.55 -8.08 0.91
N HIS A 72 -1.38 -7.04 0.89
CA HIS A 72 -1.69 -6.27 -0.33
C HIS A 72 -0.43 -5.65 -0.95
N ASN A 73 0.47 -5.07 -0.14
CA ASN A 73 1.73 -4.56 -0.66
C ASN A 73 2.60 -5.66 -1.28
N ARG A 74 2.54 -6.90 -0.76
CA ARG A 74 3.27 -8.04 -1.35
C ARG A 74 2.61 -8.53 -2.63
N GLU A 75 1.28 -8.56 -2.67
CA GLU A 75 0.49 -8.98 -3.84
C GLU A 75 0.66 -8.02 -5.02
N PHE A 76 0.72 -6.72 -4.76
CA PHE A 76 0.90 -5.68 -5.79
C PHE A 76 2.35 -5.26 -6.03
N ASP A 77 3.33 -5.97 -5.43
CA ASP A 77 4.76 -5.63 -5.49
C ASP A 77 5.07 -4.17 -5.12
N VAL A 78 4.34 -3.65 -4.13
CA VAL A 78 4.52 -2.28 -3.63
C VAL A 78 5.73 -2.26 -2.71
N GLY A 79 6.73 -1.46 -3.09
CA GLY A 79 7.93 -1.23 -2.30
C GLY A 79 7.60 -0.89 -0.84
N THR A 80 8.04 -1.77 0.06
CA THR A 80 8.09 -1.48 1.49
C THR A 80 9.52 -1.10 1.85
N VAL A 81 9.69 -0.31 2.90
CA VAL A 81 11.03 0.08 3.38
C VAL A 81 11.78 -1.17 3.80
N CYS A 82 12.59 -1.72 2.90
CA CYS A 82 13.49 -2.82 3.18
C CYS A 82 14.77 -2.26 3.82
N LYS A 83 15.26 -2.97 4.85
CA LYS A 83 16.61 -2.71 5.35
C LYS A 83 17.59 -2.95 4.20
N PRO A 84 18.60 -2.08 4.01
CA PRO A 84 19.63 -2.33 3.01
C PRO A 84 20.34 -3.66 3.33
N PRO A 85 20.82 -4.38 2.30
CA PRO A 85 21.60 -5.59 2.52
C PRO A 85 22.83 -5.28 3.38
N PRO A 86 23.28 -6.21 4.23
CA PRO A 86 24.53 -6.09 4.97
C PRO A 86 25.69 -5.70 4.03
N ILE A 87 26.59 -4.82 4.50
CA ILE A 87 27.68 -4.26 3.70
C ILE A 87 28.51 -5.35 3.01
N ALA A 88 28.82 -6.46 3.70
CA ALA A 88 29.57 -7.57 3.13
C ALA A 88 28.86 -8.21 1.91
N LEU A 89 27.54 -8.35 1.96
CA LEU A 89 26.75 -8.88 0.84
C LEU A 89 26.67 -7.87 -0.31
N ALA A 90 26.45 -6.59 0.00
CA ALA A 90 26.45 -5.52 -1.00
C ALA A 90 27.81 -5.44 -1.72
N THR A 91 28.91 -5.51 -0.96
CA THR A 91 30.28 -5.48 -1.49
C THR A 91 30.55 -6.69 -2.38
N THR A 92 30.14 -7.90 -1.95
CA THR A 92 30.29 -9.12 -2.75
C THR A 92 29.52 -9.02 -4.07
N ALA A 93 28.29 -8.51 -4.05
CA ALA A 93 27.48 -8.34 -5.26
C ALA A 93 28.10 -7.33 -6.25
N VAL A 94 28.63 -6.21 -5.74
CA VAL A 94 29.32 -5.22 -6.58
C VAL A 94 30.60 -5.82 -7.18
N CYS A 95 31.42 -6.50 -6.37
CA CYS A 95 32.65 -7.15 -6.86
C CYS A 95 32.36 -8.22 -7.92
N ALA A 96 31.29 -9.01 -7.74
CA ALA A 96 30.87 -10.01 -8.73
C ALA A 96 30.46 -9.35 -10.07
N ALA A 97 29.63 -8.32 -10.03
CA ALA A 97 29.19 -7.60 -11.23
C ALA A 97 30.37 -6.95 -11.99
N VAL A 98 31.32 -6.35 -11.26
CA VAL A 98 32.53 -5.75 -11.86
C VAL A 98 33.44 -6.82 -12.48
N ALA A 99 33.55 -7.99 -11.86
CA ALA A 99 34.34 -9.09 -12.41
C ALA A 99 33.74 -9.65 -13.71
N GLU A 100 32.41 -9.71 -13.82
CA GLU A 100 31.72 -10.12 -15.06
C GLU A 100 31.87 -9.08 -16.17
N ASP A 101 31.79 -7.77 -15.85
CA ASP A 101 31.97 -6.67 -16.81
C ASP A 101 33.41 -6.59 -17.34
N SER A 102 34.39 -6.96 -16.52
CA SER A 102 35.81 -6.95 -16.88
C SER A 102 36.26 -8.16 -17.72
N ALA A 103 35.39 -9.15 -17.92
CA ALA A 103 35.68 -10.39 -18.64
C ALA A 103 35.13 -10.43 -20.09
N ALA A 104 34.54 -9.32 -20.56
CA ALA A 104 34.06 -9.11 -21.93
C ALA A 104 35.05 -8.26 -22.76
#